data_AF-A0A9Q2FKL9-F1
#
_entry.id   AF-A0A9Q2FKL9-F1
#
_cell.length_a   1.000
_cell.length_b   1.000
_cell.length_c   1.000
_cell.angle_alpha   90.00
_cell.angle_beta   90.00
_cell.angle_gamma   90.00
#
_symmetry.space_group_name_H-M   'P 1'
#
loop_
_entity.id
_entity.type
_entity.pdbx_description
1 polymer ?
#
loop_
_entity_poly.entity_id
_entity_poly.type
_entity_poly.pdbx_seq_one_letter_code
_entity_poly.pdbx_strand_id
1 'polypeptide(L)'
;MSEVILDNDNYEVSYWNRESCNVTIVFSSAGALALAQPVEEFKNTIKNFNTSYIFVRSKHLDWYNNINSIKMFRFLSYFCKKYQFIYSMGESLGASGALLFSKYCERITRIMAFSPQYSALPAFCKWFGPLSPLDGAISTFAFSDYAPESAASKAVLIYPSCSYEDNLHAKFYKSENFNVVTINTRHHDIARHLKKDYGTNYLNIVLDAFYNNRIDFSADTFEKILCNIVEYSPKSFVKWIGDQTFKYDHFIEIPNFHLVSHDGKATQSSVCEYSFHRDSTEAEAQRAIDEPLRMIPAFHTGFEKNPWWSIELKQPAHIKQIIIFNRCDNEEFARRFNKFSLLKSDDGIYWEEFYEKNDARYIGGEFGEPLQIETDFTARYIKIFLNETNFLHLSRVSIYGNHL
;
A
#
# COMPACT_ATOMS: atom_id res chain seq x y z
N MET A 1 -25.81 3.46 -29.77
CA MET A 1 -26.03 2.10 -29.23
C MET A 1 -24.70 1.56 -28.73
N SER A 2 -24.70 0.62 -27.79
CA SER A 2 -23.47 -0.05 -27.34
C SER A 2 -23.11 -1.22 -28.23
N GLU A 3 -21.83 -1.47 -28.39
CA GLU A 3 -21.25 -2.65 -29.01
C GLU A 3 -20.45 -3.43 -27.96
N VAL A 4 -20.63 -4.75 -27.88
CA VAL A 4 -19.78 -5.59 -27.03
C VAL A 4 -18.51 -5.92 -27.81
N ILE A 5 -17.37 -5.43 -27.35
CA ILE A 5 -16.07 -5.55 -28.05
C ILE A 5 -15.17 -6.65 -27.48
N LEU A 6 -15.50 -7.15 -26.28
CA LEU A 6 -14.89 -8.34 -25.68
C LEU A 6 -15.93 -8.97 -24.77
N ASP A 7 -16.13 -10.27 -24.90
CA ASP A 7 -16.97 -11.07 -23.99
C ASP A 7 -16.32 -12.44 -23.82
N ASN A 8 -15.88 -12.74 -22.61
CA ASN A 8 -15.33 -14.04 -22.24
C ASN A 8 -15.80 -14.43 -20.82
N ASP A 9 -15.32 -15.56 -20.31
CA ASP A 9 -15.76 -16.07 -19.00
C ASP A 9 -15.51 -15.08 -17.86
N ASN A 10 -14.46 -14.25 -17.95
CA ASN A 10 -14.04 -13.34 -16.88
C ASN A 10 -14.53 -11.90 -17.06
N TYR A 11 -14.63 -11.41 -18.30
CA TYR A 11 -14.86 -10.00 -18.59
C TYR A 11 -15.86 -9.79 -19.71
N GLU A 12 -16.71 -8.79 -19.52
CA GLU A 12 -17.55 -8.20 -20.55
C GLU A 12 -17.14 -6.73 -20.73
N VAL A 13 -16.84 -6.36 -21.97
CA VAL A 13 -16.41 -5.00 -22.32
C VAL A 13 -17.36 -4.45 -23.36
N SER A 14 -18.09 -3.41 -22.96
CA SER A 14 -19.05 -2.71 -23.81
C SER A 14 -18.50 -1.34 -24.21
N TYR A 15 -18.69 -0.97 -25.47
CA TYR A 15 -18.17 0.25 -26.08
C TYR A 15 -19.30 1.11 -26.63
N TRP A 16 -19.24 2.41 -26.36
CA TRP A 16 -20.12 3.43 -26.91
C TRP A 16 -19.28 4.39 -27.74
N ASN A 17 -19.38 4.27 -29.07
CA ASN A 17 -18.80 5.23 -29.98
C ASN A 17 -19.60 6.53 -29.95
N ARG A 18 -18.92 7.65 -29.68
CA ARG A 18 -19.48 9.01 -29.68
C ARG A 18 -18.81 9.89 -30.73
N GLU A 19 -18.03 9.30 -31.63
CA GLU A 19 -17.25 10.02 -32.67
C GLU A 19 -16.30 11.08 -32.08
N SER A 20 -15.90 10.89 -30.82
CA SER A 20 -14.94 11.76 -30.14
C SER A 20 -13.51 11.28 -30.38
N CYS A 21 -12.55 12.21 -30.37
CA CYS A 21 -11.13 11.90 -30.31
C CYS A 21 -10.67 11.38 -28.94
N ASN A 22 -11.57 11.40 -27.94
CA ASN A 22 -11.33 10.96 -26.57
C ASN A 22 -12.01 9.61 -26.30
N VAL A 23 -11.38 8.78 -25.47
CA VAL A 23 -12.01 7.59 -24.90
C VAL A 23 -11.84 7.55 -23.39
N THR A 24 -12.90 7.18 -22.68
CA THR A 24 -12.87 6.93 -21.24
C THR A 24 -13.16 5.46 -20.95
N ILE A 25 -12.26 4.80 -20.26
CA ILE A 25 -12.46 3.43 -19.77
C ILE A 25 -12.97 3.51 -18.33
N VAL A 26 -14.11 2.88 -18.08
CA VAL A 26 -14.76 2.82 -16.77
C VAL A 26 -14.75 1.38 -16.28
N PHE A 27 -14.06 1.14 -15.17
CA PHE A 27 -13.97 -0.17 -14.54
C PHE A 27 -15.05 -0.32 -13.46
N SER A 28 -15.77 -1.43 -13.48
CA SER A 28 -16.85 -1.71 -12.52
C SER A 28 -16.31 -2.02 -11.12
N SER A 29 -17.03 -1.56 -10.09
CA SER A 29 -16.90 -2.04 -8.71
C SER A 29 -17.56 -3.42 -8.55
N ALA A 30 -17.22 -4.14 -7.49
CA ALA A 30 -17.83 -5.43 -7.11
C ALA A 30 -19.33 -5.31 -6.74
N GLY A 31 -19.81 -4.11 -6.36
CA GLY A 31 -21.18 -3.88 -5.91
C GLY A 31 -21.50 -4.51 -4.54
N ALA A 32 -22.65 -4.17 -3.96
CA ALA A 32 -23.08 -4.64 -2.62
C ALA A 32 -23.35 -6.16 -2.53
N LEU A 33 -23.39 -6.87 -3.67
CA LEU A 33 -23.71 -8.30 -3.77
C LEU A 33 -22.61 -9.11 -4.47
N ALA A 34 -21.39 -8.57 -4.62
CA ALA A 34 -20.28 -9.21 -5.36
C ALA A 34 -20.55 -9.49 -6.86
N LEU A 35 -21.71 -9.08 -7.36
CA LEU A 35 -22.07 -9.10 -8.76
C LEU A 35 -21.76 -7.71 -9.30
N ALA A 36 -20.59 -7.55 -9.92
CA ALA A 36 -20.12 -6.28 -10.45
C ALA A 36 -21.18 -5.64 -11.37
N GLN A 37 -22.02 -4.79 -10.81
CA GLN A 37 -23.00 -4.03 -11.56
C GLN A 37 -22.27 -2.83 -12.17
N PRO A 38 -22.64 -2.41 -13.40
CA PRO A 38 -22.15 -1.16 -13.93
C PRO A 38 -22.46 -0.08 -12.90
N VAL A 39 -21.45 0.68 -12.47
CA VAL A 39 -21.67 1.83 -11.59
C VAL A 39 -22.57 2.80 -12.36
N GLU A 40 -23.88 2.71 -12.11
CA GLU A 40 -24.92 3.45 -12.84
C GLU A 40 -24.64 4.96 -12.83
N GLU A 41 -23.93 5.40 -11.80
CA GLU A 41 -23.59 6.80 -11.59
C GLU A 41 -22.71 7.39 -12.69
N PHE A 42 -21.73 6.64 -13.19
CA PHE A 42 -20.90 7.10 -14.31
C PHE A 42 -21.65 7.03 -15.64
N LYS A 43 -22.46 5.99 -15.86
CA LYS A 43 -23.12 5.75 -17.16
C LYS A 43 -24.00 6.91 -17.61
N ASN A 44 -24.68 7.58 -16.70
CA ASN A 44 -25.50 8.74 -17.04
C ASN A 44 -24.72 10.05 -17.05
N THR A 45 -23.75 10.22 -16.15
CA THR A 45 -23.00 11.48 -16.03
C THR A 45 -21.99 11.63 -17.19
N ILE A 46 -21.36 10.53 -17.62
CA ILE A 46 -20.35 10.57 -18.69
C ILE A 46 -20.90 11.03 -20.04
N LYS A 47 -22.21 10.85 -20.27
CA LYS A 47 -22.89 11.27 -21.51
C LYS A 47 -22.89 12.78 -21.71
N ASN A 48 -22.68 13.54 -20.63
CA ASN A 48 -22.59 15.01 -20.68
C ASN A 48 -21.26 15.49 -21.26
N PHE A 49 -20.27 14.62 -21.43
CA PHE A 49 -18.93 14.97 -21.87
C PHE A 49 -18.63 14.43 -23.28
N ASN A 50 -17.76 15.13 -24.01
CA ASN A 50 -17.36 14.75 -25.36
C ASN A 50 -16.30 13.64 -25.34
N THR A 51 -16.71 12.43 -24.98
CA THR A 51 -15.86 11.23 -24.95
C THR A 51 -16.63 10.02 -25.46
N SER A 52 -15.98 9.20 -26.29
CA SER A 52 -16.38 7.79 -26.42
C SER A 52 -16.09 7.09 -25.09
N TYR A 53 -16.77 6.00 -24.77
CA TYR A 53 -16.53 5.34 -23.49
C TYR A 53 -16.69 3.83 -23.56
N ILE A 54 -15.92 3.16 -22.71
CA ILE A 54 -15.83 1.72 -22.59
C ILE A 54 -16.17 1.36 -21.14
N PHE A 55 -17.14 0.47 -20.94
CA PHE A 55 -17.38 -0.12 -19.63
C PHE A 55 -16.77 -1.52 -19.58
N VAL A 56 -15.93 -1.73 -18.56
CA VAL A 56 -15.33 -3.02 -18.25
C VAL A 56 -16.06 -3.58 -17.05
N ARG A 57 -16.71 -4.73 -17.24
CA ARG A 57 -17.40 -5.47 -16.18
C ARG A 57 -16.66 -6.76 -15.91
N SER A 58 -16.17 -6.93 -14.68
CA SER A 58 -15.67 -8.23 -14.24
C SER A 58 -16.87 -9.15 -13.92
N LYS A 59 -16.80 -10.41 -14.34
CA LYS A 59 -17.81 -11.43 -14.03
C LYS A 59 -17.51 -12.15 -12.71
N HIS A 60 -16.33 -11.90 -12.13
CA HIS A 60 -15.85 -12.51 -10.89
C HIS A 60 -15.24 -11.47 -9.94
N LEU A 61 -15.11 -11.83 -8.66
CA LEU A 61 -14.36 -11.05 -7.65
C LEU A 61 -12.86 -11.28 -7.82
N ASP A 62 -12.31 -10.80 -8.92
CA ASP A 62 -10.95 -11.15 -9.34
C ASP A 62 -9.94 -10.01 -9.16
N TRP A 63 -10.39 -8.89 -8.60
CA TRP A 63 -9.59 -7.71 -8.27
C TRP A 63 -8.83 -7.09 -9.45
N TYR A 64 -9.19 -7.44 -10.69
CA TYR A 64 -8.36 -7.18 -11.87
C TYR A 64 -6.92 -7.66 -11.71
N ASN A 65 -6.71 -8.67 -10.88
CA ASN A 65 -5.43 -9.25 -10.55
C ASN A 65 -5.50 -10.73 -10.96
N ASN A 66 -5.26 -11.01 -12.26
CA ASN A 66 -5.09 -12.36 -12.84
C ASN A 66 -4.65 -12.29 -14.30
N ILE A 67 -4.27 -13.43 -14.87
CA ILE A 67 -3.82 -13.48 -16.25
C ILE A 67 -4.88 -13.00 -17.26
N ASN A 68 -6.17 -13.16 -16.95
CA ASN A 68 -7.26 -12.68 -17.82
C ASN A 68 -7.40 -11.16 -17.72
N SER A 69 -7.18 -10.55 -16.55
CA SER A 69 -7.11 -9.09 -16.41
C SER A 69 -5.98 -8.52 -17.25
N ILE A 70 -4.79 -9.14 -17.24
CA ILE A 70 -3.64 -8.73 -18.07
C ILE A 70 -4.00 -8.78 -19.56
N LYS A 71 -4.64 -9.85 -20.02
CA LYS A 71 -5.08 -9.98 -21.43
C LYS A 71 -6.09 -8.88 -21.79
N MET A 72 -7.05 -8.63 -20.91
CA MET A 72 -8.06 -7.58 -21.07
C MET A 72 -7.42 -6.17 -21.11
N PHE A 73 -6.47 -5.87 -20.22
CA PHE A 73 -5.77 -4.58 -20.22
C PHE A 73 -4.97 -4.36 -21.51
N ARG A 74 -4.27 -5.39 -21.99
CA ARG A 74 -3.53 -5.32 -23.27
C ARG A 74 -4.46 -5.10 -24.46
N PHE A 75 -5.60 -5.79 -24.48
CA PHE A 75 -6.64 -5.59 -25.49
C PHE A 75 -7.14 -4.14 -25.48
N LEU A 76 -7.50 -3.59 -24.32
CA LEU A 76 -7.98 -2.21 -24.19
C LEU A 76 -6.91 -1.20 -24.61
N SER A 77 -5.67 -1.40 -24.19
CA SER A 77 -4.54 -0.54 -24.57
C SER A 77 -4.38 -0.49 -26.09
N TYR A 78 -4.44 -1.65 -26.76
CA TYR A 78 -4.41 -1.72 -28.22
C TYR A 78 -5.62 -1.04 -28.87
N PHE A 79 -6.84 -1.35 -28.42
CA PHE A 79 -8.08 -0.77 -28.94
C PHE A 79 -8.10 0.77 -28.83
N CYS A 80 -7.51 1.29 -27.75
CA CYS A 80 -7.51 2.72 -27.47
C CYS A 80 -6.43 3.51 -28.25
N LYS A 81 -5.51 2.86 -28.96
CA LYS A 81 -4.41 3.55 -29.70
C LYS A 81 -4.90 4.60 -30.70
N LYS A 82 -6.09 4.41 -31.25
CA LYS A 82 -6.73 5.32 -32.23
C LYS A 82 -7.20 6.65 -31.64
N TYR A 83 -7.32 6.74 -30.32
CA TYR A 83 -7.75 7.97 -29.66
C TYR A 83 -6.57 8.88 -29.35
N GLN A 84 -6.85 10.18 -29.34
CA GLN A 84 -5.88 11.20 -28.98
C GLN A 84 -5.65 11.22 -27.47
N PHE A 85 -6.74 11.27 -26.70
CA PHE A 85 -6.72 11.28 -25.24
C PHE A 85 -7.42 10.04 -24.67
N ILE A 86 -6.76 9.39 -23.71
CA ILE A 86 -7.21 8.14 -23.10
C ILE A 86 -7.36 8.37 -21.60
N TYR A 87 -8.58 8.28 -21.11
CA TYR A 87 -8.93 8.47 -19.71
C TYR A 87 -9.29 7.14 -19.08
N SER A 88 -8.96 6.94 -17.81
CA SER A 88 -9.53 5.85 -17.02
C SER A 88 -10.18 6.36 -15.75
N MET A 89 -11.24 5.69 -15.32
CA MET A 89 -11.84 5.96 -14.03
C MET A 89 -12.56 4.75 -13.45
N GLY A 90 -12.88 4.82 -12.17
CA GLY A 90 -13.68 3.81 -11.50
C GLY A 90 -13.95 4.18 -10.05
N GLU A 91 -14.71 3.33 -9.38
CA GLU A 91 -15.03 3.44 -7.96
C GLU A 91 -14.61 2.16 -7.25
N SER A 92 -14.07 2.28 -6.03
CA SER A 92 -13.70 1.14 -5.20
C SER A 92 -12.77 0.20 -5.98
N LEU A 93 -13.13 -1.08 -6.12
CA LEU A 93 -12.33 -2.04 -6.88
C LEU A 93 -12.12 -1.63 -8.35
N GLY A 94 -13.12 -0.98 -8.94
CA GLY A 94 -13.01 -0.42 -10.29
C GLY A 94 -11.99 0.71 -10.36
N ALA A 95 -11.91 1.55 -9.32
CA ALA A 95 -10.90 2.60 -9.25
C ALA A 95 -9.49 2.01 -9.22
N SER A 96 -9.30 0.93 -8.46
CA SER A 96 -8.02 0.18 -8.45
C SER A 96 -7.70 -0.42 -9.83
N GLY A 97 -8.69 -0.98 -10.53
CA GLY A 97 -8.53 -1.44 -11.92
C GLY A 97 -8.13 -0.32 -12.89
N ALA A 98 -8.69 0.88 -12.71
CA ALA A 98 -8.36 2.06 -13.51
C ALA A 98 -6.91 2.52 -13.31
N LEU A 99 -6.40 2.42 -12.08
CA LEU A 99 -4.99 2.66 -11.76
C LEU A 99 -4.09 1.58 -12.38
N LEU A 100 -4.43 0.29 -12.22
CA LEU A 100 -3.67 -0.83 -12.80
C LEU A 100 -3.56 -0.76 -14.33
N PHE A 101 -4.62 -0.33 -15.01
CA PHE A 101 -4.62 -0.21 -16.46
C PHE A 101 -3.50 0.69 -17.00
N SER A 102 -3.08 1.71 -16.23
CA SER A 102 -1.99 2.62 -16.60
C SER A 102 -0.67 1.91 -16.88
N LYS A 103 -0.40 0.78 -16.21
CA LYS A 103 0.77 -0.08 -16.46
C LYS A 103 0.83 -0.61 -17.89
N TYR A 104 -0.33 -0.79 -18.52
CA TYR A 104 -0.45 -1.35 -19.86
C TYR A 104 -0.73 -0.28 -20.91
N CYS A 105 -1.05 0.94 -20.50
CA CYS A 105 -1.42 2.05 -21.37
C CYS A 105 -0.54 3.28 -21.07
N GLU A 106 0.67 3.30 -21.63
CA GLU A 106 1.63 4.39 -21.43
C GLU A 106 1.07 5.77 -21.86
N ARG A 107 0.21 5.79 -22.88
CA ARG A 107 -0.47 6.98 -23.42
C ARG A 107 -1.67 7.45 -22.60
N ILE A 108 -1.92 6.83 -21.44
CA ILE A 108 -2.99 7.29 -20.55
C ILE A 108 -2.78 8.76 -20.18
N THR A 109 -3.84 9.53 -20.32
CA THR A 109 -3.85 10.99 -20.15
C THR A 109 -4.09 11.34 -18.69
N ARG A 110 -5.20 10.86 -18.11
CA ARG A 110 -5.57 11.09 -16.70
C ARG A 110 -6.34 9.92 -16.13
N ILE A 111 -6.27 9.76 -14.82
CA ILE A 111 -6.95 8.73 -14.05
C ILE A 111 -7.77 9.40 -12.94
N MET A 112 -9.07 9.14 -12.89
CA MET A 112 -9.94 9.59 -11.79
C MET A 112 -10.39 8.39 -10.98
N ALA A 113 -9.96 8.33 -9.72
CA ALA A 113 -10.18 7.17 -8.88
C ALA A 113 -10.97 7.54 -7.62
N PHE A 114 -12.15 6.95 -7.45
CA PHE A 114 -13.01 7.19 -6.29
C PHE A 114 -12.85 6.05 -5.29
N SER A 115 -12.33 6.34 -4.10
CA SER A 115 -12.04 5.37 -3.02
C SER A 115 -11.34 4.07 -3.47
N PRO A 116 -10.25 4.10 -4.26
CA PRO A 116 -9.58 2.86 -4.67
C PRO A 116 -9.05 2.08 -3.46
N GLN A 117 -8.94 0.76 -3.60
CA GLN A 117 -8.16 -0.03 -2.66
C GLN A 117 -6.69 -0.04 -3.07
N TYR A 118 -5.81 0.17 -2.09
CA TYR A 118 -4.37 0.00 -2.18
C TYR A 118 -3.94 -1.47 -2.04
N SER A 119 -4.75 -2.32 -1.42
CA SER A 119 -4.44 -3.74 -1.28
C SER A 119 -5.71 -4.56 -1.12
N ALA A 120 -5.67 -5.80 -1.62
CA ALA A 120 -6.71 -6.80 -1.43
C ALA A 120 -6.48 -7.65 -0.16
N LEU A 121 -5.39 -7.40 0.59
CA LEU A 121 -5.07 -8.15 1.80
C LEU A 121 -6.19 -7.97 2.84
N PRO A 122 -6.46 -9.01 3.67
CA PRO A 122 -7.40 -8.90 4.79
C PRO A 122 -7.12 -7.71 5.74
N ALA A 123 -5.84 -7.29 5.85
CA ALA A 123 -5.45 -6.11 6.62
C ALA A 123 -6.08 -4.81 6.10
N PHE A 124 -6.29 -4.70 4.78
CA PHE A 124 -6.85 -3.55 4.08
C PHE A 124 -8.35 -3.70 3.78
N CYS A 125 -8.86 -4.94 3.68
CA CYS A 125 -10.22 -5.24 3.22
C CYS A 125 -10.99 -6.17 4.17
N LYS A 126 -11.13 -5.75 5.44
CA LYS A 126 -11.79 -6.52 6.51
C LYS A 126 -13.27 -6.91 6.24
N TRP A 127 -13.96 -6.17 5.37
CA TRP A 127 -15.37 -6.38 5.04
C TRP A 127 -15.66 -7.67 4.25
N PHE A 128 -14.65 -8.27 3.62
CA PHE A 128 -14.86 -9.43 2.74
C PHE A 128 -14.82 -10.80 3.46
N GLY A 129 -14.53 -10.86 4.77
CA GLY A 129 -14.49 -12.14 5.48
C GLY A 129 -13.54 -13.16 4.80
N PRO A 130 -13.76 -14.49 4.92
CA PRO A 130 -12.92 -15.51 4.29
C PRO A 130 -13.05 -15.57 2.76
N LEU A 131 -13.70 -14.60 2.11
CA LEU A 131 -13.72 -14.41 0.65
C LEU A 131 -12.43 -13.75 0.14
N SER A 132 -11.30 -14.00 0.83
CA SER A 132 -9.96 -14.01 0.24
C SER A 132 -10.05 -14.61 -1.17
N PRO A 133 -9.37 -14.04 -2.18
CA PRO A 133 -9.51 -14.48 -3.57
C PRO A 133 -9.46 -16.01 -3.63
N LEU A 134 -10.62 -16.59 -3.88
CA LEU A 134 -10.94 -18.00 -3.65
C LEU A 134 -10.22 -18.93 -4.65
N ASP A 135 -9.38 -18.35 -5.50
CA ASP A 135 -8.66 -19.07 -6.55
C ASP A 135 -7.15 -19.17 -6.30
N GLY A 136 -6.61 -18.58 -5.22
CA GLY A 136 -5.21 -18.81 -4.80
C GLY A 136 -4.13 -18.56 -5.87
N ALA A 137 -4.47 -17.89 -6.97
CA ALA A 137 -3.67 -17.90 -8.19
C ALA A 137 -2.66 -16.75 -8.29
N ILE A 138 -2.72 -15.77 -7.39
CA ILE A 138 -1.75 -14.66 -7.34
C ILE A 138 -1.28 -14.41 -5.93
N SER A 139 0.04 -14.40 -5.79
CA SER A 139 0.81 -14.28 -4.54
C SER A 139 1.09 -12.83 -4.13
N THR A 140 0.65 -11.84 -4.90
CA THR A 140 0.96 -10.42 -4.71
C THR A 140 -0.32 -9.62 -4.50
N PHE A 141 -0.45 -9.08 -3.30
CA PHE A 141 -1.71 -8.54 -2.78
C PHE A 141 -1.66 -7.03 -2.48
N ALA A 142 -0.51 -6.37 -2.68
CA ALA A 142 -0.37 -4.92 -2.55
C ALA A 142 -0.37 -4.27 -3.96
N PHE A 143 -1.25 -3.30 -4.21
CA PHE A 143 -1.30 -2.58 -5.49
C PHE A 143 -0.03 -1.74 -5.73
N SER A 144 0.80 -1.52 -4.70
CA SER A 144 2.14 -0.92 -4.78
C SER A 144 3.13 -1.71 -5.64
N ASP A 145 2.97 -3.03 -5.76
CA ASP A 145 3.80 -3.84 -6.66
C ASP A 145 3.45 -3.62 -8.16
N TYR A 146 2.39 -2.84 -8.46
CA TYR A 146 1.79 -2.78 -9.80
C TYR A 146 1.53 -1.39 -10.36
N ALA A 147 1.26 -0.36 -9.56
CA ALA A 147 1.07 0.98 -10.12
C ALA A 147 2.43 1.57 -10.52
N PRO A 148 2.68 1.86 -11.81
CA PRO A 148 3.94 2.49 -12.20
C PRO A 148 4.04 3.87 -11.55
N GLU A 149 5.24 4.32 -11.19
CA GLU A 149 5.50 5.67 -10.65
C GLU A 149 4.82 6.77 -11.50
N SER A 150 4.73 6.55 -12.80
CA SER A 150 4.01 7.44 -13.74
C SER A 150 2.50 7.59 -13.48
N ALA A 151 1.85 6.65 -12.80
CA ALA A 151 0.42 6.71 -12.48
C ALA A 151 0.12 7.81 -11.47
N ALA A 152 0.98 8.01 -10.46
CA ALA A 152 0.81 9.02 -9.41
C ALA A 152 0.66 10.43 -10.00
N SER A 153 1.54 10.79 -10.95
CA SER A 153 1.50 12.07 -11.66
C SER A 153 0.27 12.29 -12.56
N LYS A 154 -0.48 11.23 -12.86
CA LYS A 154 -1.62 11.24 -13.78
C LYS A 154 -2.95 10.98 -13.09
N ALA A 155 -2.95 10.73 -11.79
CA ALA A 155 -4.10 10.29 -11.04
C ALA A 155 -4.50 11.29 -9.97
N VAL A 156 -5.82 11.51 -9.83
CA VAL A 156 -6.45 12.16 -8.67
C VAL A 156 -7.38 11.14 -8.02
N LEU A 157 -7.19 10.97 -6.71
CA LEU A 157 -7.91 10.01 -5.88
C LEU A 157 -8.80 10.78 -4.92
N ILE A 158 -10.09 10.46 -4.85
CA ILE A 158 -11.04 11.11 -3.93
C ILE A 158 -11.53 10.09 -2.91
N TYR A 159 -11.32 10.39 -1.62
CA TYR A 159 -11.67 9.51 -0.50
C TYR A 159 -12.62 10.19 0.51
N PRO A 160 -13.42 9.39 1.24
CA PRO A 160 -14.11 9.87 2.43
C PRO A 160 -13.12 10.14 3.57
N SER A 161 -13.25 11.28 4.23
CA SER A 161 -12.46 11.57 5.44
C SER A 161 -12.94 10.78 6.65
N CYS A 162 -14.20 10.33 6.67
CA CYS A 162 -14.83 9.73 7.84
C CYS A 162 -14.97 8.19 7.80
N SER A 163 -14.05 7.49 7.13
CA SER A 163 -14.02 6.02 7.06
C SER A 163 -12.62 5.52 7.41
N TYR A 164 -12.50 4.64 8.41
CA TYR A 164 -11.19 4.13 8.86
C TYR A 164 -10.48 3.36 7.74
N GLU A 165 -11.22 2.45 7.10
CA GLU A 165 -10.71 1.57 6.07
C GLU A 165 -10.27 2.37 4.83
N ASP A 166 -11.07 3.34 4.40
CA ASP A 166 -10.72 4.21 3.28
C ASP A 166 -9.53 5.12 3.58
N ASN A 167 -9.46 5.66 4.81
CA ASN A 167 -8.31 6.45 5.26
C ASN A 167 -7.00 5.65 5.19
N LEU A 168 -7.04 4.34 5.49
CA LEU A 168 -5.87 3.48 5.34
C LEU A 168 -5.39 3.47 3.89
N HIS A 169 -6.28 3.14 2.94
CA HIS A 169 -5.94 3.12 1.50
C HIS A 169 -5.43 4.48 1.02
N ALA A 170 -6.11 5.56 1.41
CA ALA A 170 -5.74 6.93 1.06
C ALA A 170 -4.33 7.30 1.52
N LYS A 171 -3.94 6.91 2.75
CA LYS A 171 -2.61 7.18 3.31
C LYS A 171 -1.50 6.50 2.50
N PHE A 172 -1.69 5.25 2.10
CA PHE A 172 -0.69 4.53 1.32
C PHE A 172 -0.50 5.12 -0.08
N TYR A 173 -1.59 5.44 -0.77
CA TYR A 173 -1.47 6.16 -2.05
C TYR A 173 -0.81 7.53 -1.88
N LYS A 174 -1.12 8.27 -0.80
CA LYS A 174 -0.45 9.55 -0.50
C LYS A 174 1.07 9.36 -0.29
N SER A 175 1.49 8.29 0.38
CA SER A 175 2.93 7.99 0.58
C SER A 175 3.66 7.64 -0.71
N GLU A 176 2.94 7.19 -1.75
CA GLU A 176 3.46 6.96 -3.10
C GLU A 176 3.25 8.16 -4.02
N ASN A 177 3.10 9.37 -3.46
CA ASN A 177 2.97 10.64 -4.17
C ASN A 177 1.71 10.78 -5.05
N PHE A 178 0.66 9.99 -4.82
CA PHE A 178 -0.62 10.19 -5.52
C PHE A 178 -1.32 11.46 -5.03
N ASN A 179 -2.02 12.13 -5.95
CA ASN A 179 -2.88 13.27 -5.62
C ASN A 179 -4.15 12.79 -4.90
N VAL A 180 -4.12 12.75 -3.57
CA VAL A 180 -5.25 12.35 -2.74
C VAL A 180 -5.99 13.58 -2.22
N VAL A 181 -7.30 13.61 -2.47
CA VAL A 181 -8.27 14.60 -1.99
C VAL A 181 -9.26 13.91 -1.05
N THR A 182 -9.43 14.46 0.15
CA THR A 182 -10.38 13.94 1.15
C THR A 182 -11.60 14.84 1.24
N ILE A 183 -12.79 14.26 1.27
CA ILE A 183 -14.06 15.01 1.44
C ILE A 183 -14.76 14.60 2.73
N ASN A 184 -15.47 15.53 3.36
CA ASN A 184 -16.14 15.35 4.65
C ASN A 184 -17.37 14.45 4.54
N THR A 185 -17.15 13.14 4.51
CA THR A 185 -18.21 12.13 4.39
C THR A 185 -17.76 10.78 4.93
N ARG A 186 -18.73 9.93 5.29
CA ARG A 186 -18.53 8.51 5.66
C ARG A 186 -18.78 7.55 4.50
N HIS A 187 -19.27 8.07 3.37
CA HIS A 187 -19.69 7.29 2.22
C HIS A 187 -18.48 6.75 1.46
N HIS A 188 -18.32 5.43 1.42
CA HIS A 188 -17.34 4.77 0.55
C HIS A 188 -17.66 5.00 -0.93
N ASP A 189 -18.95 5.07 -1.24
CA ASP A 189 -19.52 5.25 -2.58
C ASP A 189 -19.50 6.71 -3.06
N ILE A 190 -18.28 7.26 -3.15
CA ILE A 190 -18.03 8.68 -3.38
C ILE A 190 -18.69 9.21 -4.65
N ALA A 191 -18.67 8.45 -5.75
CA ALA A 191 -19.27 8.90 -7.00
C ALA A 191 -20.79 9.12 -6.88
N ARG A 192 -21.50 8.21 -6.19
CA ARG A 192 -22.93 8.37 -5.87
C ARG A 192 -23.13 9.57 -4.95
N HIS A 193 -22.33 9.65 -3.89
CA HIS A 193 -22.43 10.69 -2.87
C HIS A 193 -22.28 12.09 -3.48
N LEU A 194 -21.24 12.33 -4.27
CA LEU A 194 -21.00 13.59 -4.99
C LEU A 194 -22.12 13.96 -5.96
N LYS A 195 -22.87 12.98 -6.47
CA LYS A 195 -23.94 13.22 -7.44
C LYS A 195 -25.30 13.48 -6.80
N LYS A 196 -25.63 12.77 -5.71
CA LYS A 196 -27.00 12.68 -5.19
C LYS A 196 -27.20 13.34 -3.82
N ASP A 197 -26.17 13.43 -2.99
CA ASP A 197 -26.35 13.75 -1.56
C ASP A 197 -26.19 15.25 -1.25
N TYR A 198 -25.86 16.05 -2.27
CA TYR A 198 -25.75 17.50 -2.18
C TYR A 198 -26.76 18.18 -3.11
N GLY A 199 -27.15 19.43 -2.79
CA GLY A 199 -27.94 20.25 -3.70
C GLY A 199 -27.20 20.61 -5.01
N THR A 200 -25.89 20.39 -5.05
CA THR A 200 -25.04 20.56 -6.23
C THR A 200 -24.51 19.19 -6.68
N ASN A 201 -24.56 18.91 -7.98
CA ASN A 201 -23.98 17.69 -8.55
C ASN A 201 -22.44 17.85 -8.70
N TYR A 202 -21.71 17.63 -7.61
CA TYR A 202 -20.25 17.71 -7.58
C TYR A 202 -19.58 16.67 -8.48
N LEU A 203 -20.21 15.51 -8.73
CA LEU A 203 -19.64 14.53 -9.66
C LEU A 203 -19.50 15.13 -11.07
N ASN A 204 -20.48 15.89 -11.53
CA ASN A 204 -20.40 16.56 -12.83
C ASN A 204 -19.28 17.61 -12.86
N ILE A 205 -19.07 18.34 -11.77
CA ILE A 205 -18.00 19.35 -11.66
C ILE A 205 -16.62 18.68 -11.65
N VAL A 206 -16.45 17.59 -10.89
CA VAL A 206 -15.21 16.79 -10.86
C VAL A 206 -14.89 16.23 -12.24
N LEU A 207 -15.89 15.72 -12.97
CA LEU A 207 -15.68 15.17 -14.31
C LEU A 207 -15.40 16.27 -15.35
N ASP A 208 -15.97 17.46 -15.22
CA ASP A 208 -15.63 18.61 -16.08
C ASP A 208 -14.14 18.96 -15.96
N ALA A 209 -13.65 19.06 -14.72
CA ALA A 209 -12.23 19.27 -14.43
C ALA A 209 -11.34 18.12 -14.94
N PHE A 210 -11.78 16.87 -14.75
CA PHE A 210 -11.09 15.68 -15.23
C PHE A 210 -10.84 15.72 -16.74
N TYR A 211 -11.84 16.10 -17.54
CA TYR A 211 -11.73 16.18 -18.99
C TYR A 211 -11.06 17.45 -19.51
N ASN A 212 -10.89 18.48 -18.67
CA ASN A 212 -10.27 19.73 -19.07
C ASN A 212 -8.73 19.65 -19.08
N ASN A 213 -8.13 19.33 -20.22
CA ASN A 213 -6.67 19.20 -20.35
C ASN A 213 -5.90 20.54 -20.19
N ARG A 214 -6.58 21.68 -19.98
CA ARG A 214 -5.94 22.99 -19.78
C ARG A 214 -5.69 23.35 -18.33
N ILE A 215 -6.30 22.62 -17.39
CA ILE A 215 -6.06 22.83 -15.95
C ILE A 215 -4.99 21.88 -15.45
N ASP A 216 -4.31 22.27 -14.38
CA ASP A 216 -3.45 21.36 -13.63
C ASP A 216 -4.26 20.21 -13.02
N PHE A 217 -3.73 19.00 -13.08
CA PHE A 217 -4.42 17.78 -12.62
C PHE A 217 -3.82 17.30 -11.30
N SER A 218 -4.11 18.04 -10.24
CA SER A 218 -3.49 17.91 -8.93
C SER A 218 -4.51 17.92 -7.79
N ALA A 219 -4.10 17.47 -6.61
CA ALA A 219 -4.94 17.52 -5.41
C ALA A 219 -5.41 18.97 -5.14
N ASP A 220 -4.51 19.94 -5.14
CA ASP A 220 -4.79 21.36 -4.91
C ASP A 220 -5.91 21.91 -5.81
N THR A 221 -5.93 21.50 -7.08
CA THR A 221 -6.97 21.95 -8.02
C THR A 221 -8.33 21.36 -7.64
N PHE A 222 -8.38 20.07 -7.31
CA PHE A 222 -9.61 19.39 -6.92
C PHE A 222 -10.10 19.79 -5.53
N GLU A 223 -9.20 20.11 -4.59
CA GLU A 223 -9.54 20.68 -3.28
C GLU A 223 -10.23 22.04 -3.44
N LYS A 224 -9.74 22.90 -4.35
CA LYS A 224 -10.38 24.20 -4.66
C LYS A 224 -11.75 24.02 -5.32
N ILE A 225 -11.88 23.07 -6.24
CA ILE A 225 -13.17 22.74 -6.89
C ILE A 225 -14.19 22.23 -5.86
N LEU A 226 -13.72 21.45 -4.89
CA LEU A 226 -14.54 20.84 -3.84
C LEU A 226 -14.51 21.61 -2.52
N CYS A 227 -14.15 22.90 -2.54
CA CYS A 227 -13.82 23.68 -1.34
C CYS A 227 -14.93 23.69 -0.26
N ASN A 228 -16.20 23.52 -0.67
CA ASN A 228 -17.34 23.48 0.24
C ASN A 228 -17.51 22.15 0.98
N ILE A 229 -16.86 21.08 0.51
CA ILE A 229 -17.04 19.71 1.04
C ILE A 229 -15.71 18.99 1.32
N VAL A 230 -14.58 19.58 0.93
CA VAL A 230 -13.24 19.05 1.19
C VAL A 230 -12.96 19.07 2.71
N GLU A 231 -12.21 18.07 3.16
CA GLU A 231 -11.67 17.97 4.50
C GLU A 231 -10.15 18.04 4.42
N TYR A 232 -9.57 19.16 4.85
CA TYR A 232 -8.12 19.40 4.83
C TYR A 232 -7.39 18.72 6.00
N SER A 233 -8.12 18.33 7.04
CA SER A 233 -7.56 17.70 8.23
C SER A 233 -8.42 16.50 8.63
N PRO A 234 -8.41 15.42 7.82
CA PRO A 234 -9.18 14.22 8.11
C PRO A 234 -8.82 13.72 9.51
N LYS A 235 -9.83 13.58 10.37
CA LYS A 235 -9.63 13.13 11.75
C LYS A 235 -8.98 11.76 11.76
N SER A 236 -7.94 11.57 12.56
CA SER A 236 -7.37 10.24 12.79
C SER A 236 -8.48 9.30 13.29
N PHE A 237 -8.81 8.28 12.50
CA PHE A 237 -9.75 7.26 12.93
C PHE A 237 -9.06 6.31 13.89
N VAL A 238 -9.37 6.47 15.18
CA VAL A 238 -9.03 5.48 16.21
C VAL A 238 -10.15 4.44 16.23
N LYS A 239 -10.02 3.37 15.44
CA LYS A 239 -10.88 2.18 15.59
C LYS A 239 -10.21 1.26 16.61
N TRP A 240 -10.88 1.06 17.75
CA TRP A 240 -10.47 0.15 18.81
C TRP A 240 -10.37 -1.28 18.24
N ILE A 241 -9.15 -1.83 18.18
CA ILE A 241 -8.87 -3.24 17.92
C ILE A 241 -7.84 -3.65 18.96
N GLY A 242 -8.31 -4.12 20.11
CA GLY A 242 -7.45 -4.51 21.22
C GLY A 242 -6.66 -3.34 21.83
N ASP A 243 -5.98 -3.62 22.93
CA ASP A 243 -5.45 -2.62 23.87
C ASP A 243 -4.25 -1.81 23.34
N GLN A 244 -3.94 -1.84 22.04
CA GLN A 244 -2.86 -1.03 21.45
C GLN A 244 -3.27 -0.43 20.11
N THR A 245 -3.36 0.90 20.13
CA THR A 245 -3.67 1.77 18.99
C THR A 245 -2.49 1.75 18.01
N PHE A 246 -2.67 1.19 16.82
CA PHE A 246 -1.71 1.38 15.74
C PHE A 246 -1.66 2.86 15.37
N LYS A 247 -0.58 3.55 15.75
CA LYS A 247 -0.35 4.95 15.36
C LYS A 247 0.23 4.97 13.95
N TYR A 248 -0.63 5.11 12.95
CA TYR A 248 -0.25 5.33 11.54
C TYR A 248 -0.04 6.81 11.19
N ASP A 249 0.33 7.63 12.19
CA ASP A 249 0.50 9.09 12.05
C ASP A 249 1.98 9.50 12.05
N HIS A 250 2.91 8.54 12.05
CA HIS A 250 4.35 8.78 11.95
C HIS A 250 4.86 8.26 10.60
N PHE A 251 5.17 9.18 9.69
CA PHE A 251 6.03 8.90 8.56
C PHE A 251 7.40 8.53 9.13
N ILE A 252 7.94 7.35 8.78
CA ILE A 252 9.33 7.06 9.11
C ILE A 252 10.16 7.91 8.16
N GLU A 253 10.69 9.02 8.65
CA GLU A 253 11.72 9.75 7.92
C GLU A 253 12.90 8.79 7.75
N ILE A 254 13.12 8.32 6.51
CA ILE A 254 14.30 7.53 6.20
C ILE A 254 15.50 8.45 6.46
N PRO A 255 16.45 8.05 7.32
CA PRO A 255 17.55 8.92 7.68
C PRO A 255 18.37 9.26 6.45
N ASN A 256 18.80 10.52 6.32
CA ASN A 256 19.69 10.95 5.24
C ASN A 256 21.15 10.52 5.49
N PHE A 257 21.35 9.23 5.78
CA PHE A 257 22.62 8.58 6.06
C PHE A 257 22.72 7.29 5.24
N HIS A 258 23.93 6.75 5.08
CA HIS A 258 24.12 5.49 4.35
C HIS A 258 23.61 4.29 5.16
N LEU A 259 22.93 3.34 4.50
CA LEU A 259 22.48 2.09 5.11
C LEU A 259 23.66 1.11 5.23
N VAL A 260 24.48 1.28 6.26
CA VAL A 260 25.71 0.50 6.48
C VAL A 260 25.45 -0.99 6.77
N SER A 261 24.22 -1.37 7.16
CA SER A 261 23.85 -2.77 7.36
C SER A 261 23.71 -3.57 6.07
N HIS A 262 23.54 -2.93 4.91
CA HIS A 262 23.27 -3.64 3.64
C HIS A 262 24.38 -4.63 3.24
N ASP A 263 25.63 -4.29 3.56
CA ASP A 263 26.80 -5.10 3.25
C ASP A 263 27.25 -5.99 4.44
N GLY A 264 26.46 -6.02 5.51
CA GLY A 264 26.80 -6.74 6.73
C GLY A 264 26.54 -8.24 6.65
N LYS A 265 27.08 -8.98 7.61
CA LYS A 265 26.84 -10.41 7.80
C LYS A 265 26.09 -10.62 9.11
N ALA A 266 24.88 -11.16 9.02
CA ALA A 266 24.07 -11.44 10.19
C ALA A 266 24.11 -12.92 10.60
N THR A 267 23.90 -13.17 11.89
CA THR A 267 23.68 -14.50 12.47
C THR A 267 22.78 -14.37 13.70
N GLN A 268 22.35 -15.50 14.25
CA GLN A 268 21.41 -15.58 15.38
C GLN A 268 21.72 -16.77 16.28
N SER A 269 21.11 -16.80 17.47
CA SER A 269 21.36 -17.85 18.48
C SER A 269 20.94 -19.25 18.05
N SER A 270 19.80 -19.37 17.38
CA SER A 270 19.23 -20.65 16.94
C SER A 270 18.24 -20.42 15.80
N VAL A 271 17.75 -21.49 15.17
CA VAL A 271 16.74 -21.45 14.09
C VAL A 271 15.45 -22.13 14.55
N CYS A 272 14.31 -21.58 14.12
CA CYS A 272 13.01 -22.17 14.38
C CYS A 272 12.68 -23.26 13.36
N GLU A 273 11.84 -24.24 13.73
CA GLU A 273 11.29 -25.20 12.75
C GLU A 273 10.44 -24.53 11.66
N TYR A 274 9.94 -23.32 11.91
CA TYR A 274 9.16 -22.51 10.97
C TYR A 274 10.01 -21.52 10.17
N SER A 275 11.33 -21.50 10.36
CA SER A 275 12.25 -20.66 9.58
C SER A 275 12.26 -21.05 8.10
N PHE A 276 12.59 -20.08 7.24
CA PHE A 276 12.77 -20.34 5.81
C PHE A 276 14.08 -21.09 5.56
N HIS A 277 15.15 -20.72 6.25
CA HIS A 277 16.42 -21.45 6.27
C HIS A 277 16.63 -22.17 7.60
N ARG A 278 16.15 -23.42 7.69
CA ARG A 278 16.16 -24.21 8.94
C ARG A 278 17.51 -24.81 9.29
N ASP A 279 18.44 -24.83 8.35
CA ASP A 279 19.74 -25.51 8.51
C ASP A 279 20.91 -24.52 8.70
N SER A 280 20.65 -23.21 8.69
CA SER A 280 21.68 -22.18 8.84
C SER A 280 21.15 -20.94 9.56
N THR A 281 21.78 -20.62 10.69
CA THR A 281 21.56 -19.39 11.45
C THR A 281 21.90 -18.15 10.63
N GLU A 282 22.97 -18.20 9.83
CA GLU A 282 23.43 -17.09 9.01
C GLU A 282 22.43 -16.80 7.89
N ALA A 283 22.03 -17.82 7.13
CA ALA A 283 21.12 -17.64 6.01
C ALA A 283 19.74 -17.11 6.47
N GLU A 284 19.24 -17.58 7.61
CA GLU A 284 17.97 -17.10 8.16
C GLU A 284 18.12 -15.67 8.72
N ALA A 285 19.17 -15.39 9.50
CA ALA A 285 19.39 -14.08 10.10
C ALA A 285 19.65 -12.97 9.07
N GLN A 286 20.35 -13.31 7.97
CA GLN A 286 20.70 -12.37 6.89
C GLN A 286 19.45 -11.75 6.22
N ARG A 287 18.34 -12.49 6.18
CA ARG A 287 17.09 -12.01 5.57
C ARG A 287 16.58 -10.71 6.21
N ALA A 288 16.87 -10.45 7.49
CA ALA A 288 16.47 -9.19 8.15
C ALA A 288 17.16 -7.92 7.62
N ILE A 289 18.23 -8.06 6.83
CA ILE A 289 18.91 -6.93 6.19
C ILE A 289 18.81 -6.98 4.65
N ASP A 290 18.65 -8.16 4.07
CA ASP A 290 18.59 -8.36 2.62
C ASP A 290 17.16 -8.29 2.05
N GLU A 291 16.16 -8.84 2.75
CA GLU A 291 14.80 -8.94 2.20
C GLU A 291 14.00 -7.64 2.38
N PRO A 292 13.09 -7.32 1.44
CA PRO A 292 12.15 -6.22 1.61
C PRO A 292 11.37 -6.34 2.93
N LEU A 293 11.05 -5.20 3.55
CA LEU A 293 10.20 -5.15 4.73
C LEU A 293 8.83 -5.80 4.45
N ARG A 294 8.38 -6.68 5.33
CA ARG A 294 7.09 -7.41 5.23
C ARG A 294 6.45 -7.56 6.61
N MET A 295 5.15 -7.84 6.66
CA MET A 295 4.42 -8.11 7.90
C MET A 295 4.91 -9.35 8.66
N ILE A 296 5.41 -10.33 7.91
CA ILE A 296 5.95 -11.59 8.45
C ILE A 296 7.41 -11.40 8.90
N PRO A 297 7.93 -12.24 9.80
CA PRO A 297 9.31 -12.11 10.24
C PRO A 297 10.28 -12.52 9.13
N ALA A 298 11.40 -11.80 9.04
CA ALA A 298 12.51 -12.14 8.17
C ALA A 298 13.41 -13.21 8.79
N PHE A 299 13.45 -13.33 10.11
CA PHE A 299 14.13 -14.43 10.78
C PHE A 299 13.35 -14.91 12.00
N HIS A 300 13.65 -16.12 12.49
CA HIS A 300 13.00 -16.66 13.67
C HIS A 300 13.96 -17.57 14.45
N THR A 301 14.17 -17.29 15.74
CA THR A 301 14.90 -18.20 16.63
C THR A 301 14.00 -19.33 17.13
N GLY A 302 14.57 -20.36 17.75
CA GLY A 302 13.82 -21.30 18.58
C GLY A 302 13.25 -20.63 19.83
N PHE A 303 12.39 -21.37 20.56
CA PHE A 303 11.96 -20.95 21.90
C PHE A 303 13.09 -21.27 22.88
N GLU A 304 13.79 -20.25 23.33
CA GLU A 304 14.97 -20.43 24.15
C GLU A 304 15.13 -19.30 25.17
N LYS A 305 16.04 -19.50 26.12
CA LYS A 305 16.40 -18.48 27.08
C LYS A 305 17.34 -17.48 26.39
N ASN A 306 16.96 -16.20 26.40
CA ASN A 306 17.77 -15.11 25.89
C ASN A 306 18.22 -15.26 24.41
N PRO A 307 17.28 -15.46 23.47
CA PRO A 307 17.62 -15.51 22.05
C PRO A 307 18.18 -14.17 21.56
N TRP A 308 19.03 -14.23 20.54
CA TRP A 308 19.68 -13.04 20.00
C TRP A 308 19.86 -13.09 18.48
N TRP A 309 19.94 -11.90 17.88
CA TRP A 309 20.32 -11.66 16.50
C TRP A 309 21.47 -10.66 16.49
N SER A 310 22.47 -10.87 15.63
CA SER A 310 23.67 -10.04 15.58
C SER A 310 24.09 -9.79 14.15
N ILE A 311 24.66 -8.62 13.89
CA ILE A 311 25.25 -8.24 12.61
C ILE A 311 26.68 -7.77 12.80
N GLU A 312 27.57 -8.28 11.95
CA GLU A 312 28.89 -7.74 11.68
C GLU A 312 28.81 -6.80 10.47
N LEU A 313 29.14 -5.53 10.65
CA LEU A 313 29.29 -4.58 9.55
C LEU A 313 30.57 -4.87 8.77
N LYS A 314 30.55 -4.63 7.46
CA LYS A 314 31.70 -4.85 6.55
C LYS A 314 32.99 -4.16 7.00
N GLN A 315 32.87 -2.97 7.55
CA GLN A 315 33.93 -2.24 8.24
C GLN A 315 33.34 -1.46 9.42
N PRO A 316 34.16 -1.07 10.42
CA PRO A 316 33.70 -0.19 11.49
C PRO A 316 32.98 1.03 10.92
N ALA A 317 31.86 1.37 11.52
CA ALA A 317 31.04 2.49 11.09
C ALA A 317 30.73 3.40 12.28
N HIS A 318 30.66 4.69 11.99
CA HIS A 318 30.08 5.67 12.89
C HIS A 318 28.55 5.63 12.72
N ILE A 319 27.87 4.98 13.66
CA ILE A 319 26.45 4.66 13.60
C ILE A 319 25.65 5.85 14.12
N LYS A 320 24.71 6.33 13.30
CA LYS A 320 23.86 7.50 13.57
C LYS A 320 22.43 7.13 13.93
N GLN A 321 21.90 6.04 13.37
CA GLN A 321 20.54 5.62 13.67
C GLN A 321 20.35 4.13 13.46
N ILE A 322 19.57 3.50 14.33
CA ILE A 322 19.13 2.11 14.19
C ILE A 322 17.61 2.09 14.16
N ILE A 323 17.04 1.43 13.15
CA ILE A 323 15.60 1.23 12.98
C ILE A 323 15.29 -0.27 13.02
N ILE A 324 14.42 -0.66 13.94
CA ILE A 324 13.99 -2.05 14.12
C ILE A 324 12.50 -2.17 13.82
N PHE A 325 12.18 -3.04 12.87
CA PHE A 325 10.83 -3.37 12.45
C PHE A 325 10.45 -4.74 13.01
N ASN A 326 9.45 -4.75 13.88
CA ASN A 326 8.91 -5.97 14.47
C ASN A 326 8.00 -6.71 13.47
N ARG A 327 7.77 -7.99 13.73
CA ARG A 327 6.72 -8.79 13.10
C ARG A 327 5.35 -8.15 13.37
N CYS A 328 4.44 -8.14 12.39
CA CYS A 328 3.12 -7.51 12.55
C CYS A 328 1.93 -8.25 11.89
N ASP A 329 2.11 -9.48 11.42
CA ASP A 329 1.02 -10.36 10.94
C ASP A 329 0.12 -10.91 12.06
N ASN A 330 0.59 -10.95 13.31
CA ASN A 330 -0.18 -11.40 14.47
C ASN A 330 0.21 -10.63 15.74
N GLU A 331 -0.79 -10.10 16.45
CA GLU A 331 -0.62 -9.25 17.64
C GLU A 331 0.03 -9.98 18.82
N GLU A 332 -0.36 -11.24 19.09
CA GLU A 332 0.20 -12.05 20.18
C GLU A 332 1.68 -12.33 19.93
N PHE A 333 2.05 -12.64 18.70
CA PHE A 333 3.44 -12.90 18.34
C PHE A 333 4.27 -11.63 18.41
N ALA A 334 3.75 -10.51 17.91
CA ALA A 334 4.46 -9.24 17.95
C ALA A 334 4.80 -8.78 19.39
N ARG A 335 3.98 -9.13 20.39
CA ARG A 335 4.25 -8.86 21.83
C ARG A 335 5.46 -9.62 22.39
N ARG A 336 6.04 -10.57 21.67
CA ARG A 336 7.25 -11.29 22.10
C ARG A 336 8.50 -10.41 22.06
N PHE A 337 8.48 -9.30 21.31
CA PHE A 337 9.57 -8.32 21.26
C PHE A 337 9.28 -7.10 22.14
N ASN A 338 9.24 -7.32 23.47
CA ASN A 338 8.92 -6.26 24.45
C ASN A 338 10.07 -5.94 25.41
N LYS A 339 10.83 -6.96 25.85
CA LYS A 339 11.93 -6.81 26.80
C LYS A 339 13.26 -7.24 26.18
N PHE A 340 14.10 -6.28 25.82
CA PHE A 340 15.36 -6.57 25.13
C PHE A 340 16.41 -5.47 25.36
N SER A 341 17.65 -5.85 25.09
CA SER A 341 18.81 -4.97 25.09
C SER A 341 19.42 -4.90 23.70
N LEU A 342 20.00 -3.74 23.37
CA LEU A 342 20.89 -3.58 22.23
C LEU A 342 22.32 -3.39 22.73
N LEU A 343 23.22 -4.15 22.12
CA LEU A 343 24.64 -4.17 22.46
C LEU A 343 25.47 -3.81 21.23
N LYS A 344 26.57 -3.11 21.47
CA LYS A 344 27.59 -2.79 20.47
C LYS A 344 28.93 -3.45 20.82
N SER A 345 29.74 -3.69 19.81
CA SER A 345 31.11 -4.18 19.98
C SER A 345 32.00 -3.78 18.81
N ASP A 346 33.29 -3.65 19.07
CA ASP A 346 34.31 -3.42 18.04
C ASP A 346 34.96 -4.74 17.55
N ASP A 347 34.94 -5.79 18.38
CA ASP A 347 35.65 -7.06 18.16
C ASP A 347 34.75 -8.30 18.17
N GLY A 348 33.48 -8.15 18.52
CA GLY A 348 32.51 -9.25 18.63
C GLY A 348 32.66 -10.08 19.90
N ILE A 349 33.63 -9.77 20.77
CA ILE A 349 33.95 -10.49 22.01
C ILE A 349 33.46 -9.70 23.22
N TYR A 350 33.84 -8.43 23.32
CA TYR A 350 33.43 -7.55 24.41
C TYR A 350 32.24 -6.71 23.97
N TRP A 351 31.13 -6.83 24.69
CA TRP A 351 29.86 -6.20 24.35
C TRP A 351 29.51 -5.15 25.39
N GLU A 352 29.14 -3.96 24.91
CA GLU A 352 28.65 -2.85 25.71
C GLU A 352 27.16 -2.65 25.39
N GLU A 353 26.30 -2.68 26.41
CA GLU A 353 24.89 -2.33 26.27
C GLU A 353 24.75 -0.81 26.11
N PHE A 354 24.01 -0.36 25.10
CA PHE A 354 23.77 1.07 24.86
C PHE A 354 22.27 1.43 24.88
N TYR A 355 21.39 0.44 24.89
CA TYR A 355 19.95 0.64 24.93
C TYR A 355 19.27 -0.56 25.60
N GLU A 356 18.31 -0.27 26.47
CA GLU A 356 17.47 -1.27 27.12
C GLU A 356 16.00 -0.84 27.00
N LYS A 357 15.14 -1.78 26.61
CA LYS A 357 13.70 -1.62 26.65
C LYS A 357 13.08 -2.61 27.62
N ASN A 358 12.36 -2.07 28.60
CA ASN A 358 11.65 -2.85 29.62
C ASN A 358 10.16 -2.47 29.77
N ASP A 359 9.67 -1.50 29.00
CA ASP A 359 8.27 -1.12 29.02
C ASP A 359 7.39 -2.04 28.15
N ALA A 360 6.07 -1.96 28.34
CA ALA A 360 5.10 -2.73 27.58
C ALA A 360 4.67 -2.05 26.26
N ARG A 361 5.35 -0.97 25.82
CA ARG A 361 5.00 -0.29 24.58
C ARG A 361 5.33 -1.19 23.40
N TYR A 362 4.38 -1.28 22.49
CA TYR A 362 4.51 -2.03 21.26
C TYR A 362 5.56 -1.43 20.33
N ILE A 363 6.31 -2.27 19.63
CA ILE A 363 7.14 -1.89 18.49
C ILE A 363 6.45 -2.36 17.22
N GLY A 364 6.25 -1.45 16.28
CA GLY A 364 5.64 -1.67 14.98
C GLY A 364 6.56 -2.30 13.95
N GLY A 365 5.94 -2.75 12.86
CA GLY A 365 6.59 -3.36 11.69
C GLY A 365 6.32 -2.57 10.42
N GLU A 366 6.07 -3.27 9.31
CA GLU A 366 5.71 -2.67 8.00
C GLU A 366 4.61 -1.61 8.09
N PHE A 367 3.66 -1.84 8.99
CA PHE A 367 2.43 -1.05 9.16
C PHE A 367 2.30 -0.51 10.59
N GLY A 368 3.40 -0.22 11.28
CA GLY A 368 3.36 0.40 12.61
C GLY A 368 4.59 1.26 12.84
N GLU A 369 4.58 2.03 13.93
CA GLU A 369 5.75 2.85 14.31
C GLU A 369 6.91 1.91 14.73
N PRO A 370 8.00 1.83 13.94
CA PRO A 370 9.13 0.99 14.29
C PRO A 370 9.89 1.63 15.46
N LEU A 371 10.77 0.86 16.08
CA LEU A 371 11.69 1.43 17.04
C LEU A 371 12.78 2.18 16.29
N GLN A 372 12.92 3.48 16.57
CA GLN A 372 13.97 4.33 16.03
C GLN A 372 14.85 4.81 17.17
N ILE A 373 16.15 4.56 17.05
CA ILE A 373 17.14 4.93 18.07
C ILE A 373 18.21 5.76 17.38
N GLU A 374 18.32 7.02 17.77
CA GLU A 374 19.44 7.87 17.42
C GLU A 374 20.67 7.47 18.24
N THR A 375 21.82 7.43 17.58
CA THR A 375 23.09 7.02 18.18
C THR A 375 24.22 7.94 17.76
N ASP A 376 25.30 7.96 18.54
CA ASP A 376 26.51 8.71 18.21
C ASP A 376 27.75 7.96 18.69
N PHE A 377 28.01 6.79 18.10
CA PHE A 377 29.15 5.95 18.46
C PHE A 377 29.72 5.21 17.26
N THR A 378 30.93 4.70 17.43
CA THR A 378 31.54 3.75 16.48
C THR A 378 31.30 2.33 16.97
N ALA A 379 30.98 1.43 16.05
CA ALA A 379 30.96 0.00 16.30
C ALA A 379 31.21 -0.77 14.99
N ARG A 380 31.64 -2.02 15.12
CA ARG A 380 31.63 -2.99 14.02
C ARG A 380 30.49 -4.00 14.15
N TYR A 381 30.03 -4.27 15.36
CA TYR A 381 28.99 -5.25 15.63
C TYR A 381 27.83 -4.62 16.40
N ILE A 382 26.62 -5.01 16.03
CA ILE A 382 25.38 -4.70 16.74
C ILE A 382 24.64 -6.00 17.03
N LYS A 383 24.12 -6.13 18.25
CA LYS A 383 23.36 -7.30 18.69
C LYS A 383 22.05 -6.87 19.36
N ILE A 384 20.99 -7.56 19.00
CA ILE A 384 19.66 -7.49 19.60
C ILE A 384 19.51 -8.72 20.48
N PHE A 385 19.20 -8.54 21.76
CA PHE A 385 19.21 -9.59 22.76
C PHE A 385 17.91 -9.55 23.58
N LEU A 386 17.08 -10.60 23.54
CA LEU A 386 15.88 -10.65 24.40
C LEU A 386 16.28 -10.92 25.86
N ASN A 387 15.65 -10.20 26.77
CA ASN A 387 15.90 -10.31 28.22
C ASN A 387 14.97 -11.35 28.87
N GLU A 388 14.43 -12.29 28.10
CA GLU A 388 13.44 -13.28 28.52
C GLU A 388 13.58 -14.61 27.77
N THR A 389 12.82 -15.62 28.21
CA THR A 389 12.68 -16.89 27.50
C THR A 389 11.56 -16.77 26.49
N ASN A 390 11.89 -16.64 25.21
CA ASN A 390 10.90 -16.48 24.14
C ASN A 390 11.51 -16.80 22.76
N PHE A 391 10.75 -16.53 21.70
CA PHE A 391 11.26 -16.45 20.33
C PHE A 391 11.67 -15.01 20.02
N LEU A 392 12.82 -14.82 19.36
CA LEU A 392 13.16 -13.56 18.70
C LEU A 392 12.87 -13.68 17.20
N HIS A 393 12.04 -12.76 16.71
CA HIS A 393 11.67 -12.71 15.30
C HIS A 393 11.34 -11.27 14.90
N LEU A 394 12.05 -10.74 13.91
CA LEU A 394 11.87 -9.36 13.44
C LEU A 394 11.70 -9.36 11.93
N SER A 395 11.00 -8.35 11.42
CA SER A 395 10.77 -8.19 9.98
C SER A 395 11.93 -7.52 9.28
N ARG A 396 12.61 -6.57 9.92
CA ARG A 396 13.78 -5.90 9.36
C ARG A 396 14.59 -5.18 10.44
N VAL A 397 15.90 -5.10 10.24
CA VAL A 397 16.80 -4.25 11.03
C VAL A 397 17.57 -3.37 10.04
N SER A 398 17.62 -2.06 10.29
CA SER A 398 18.31 -1.11 9.41
C SER A 398 19.23 -0.24 10.24
N ILE A 399 20.52 -0.23 9.89
CA ILE A 399 21.55 0.52 10.60
C ILE A 399 22.11 1.57 9.64
N TYR A 400 22.03 2.82 10.05
CA TYR A 400 22.42 3.98 9.26
C TYR A 400 23.62 4.69 9.89
N GLY A 401 24.54 5.16 9.05
CA GLY A 401 25.74 5.83 9.50
C GLY A 401 26.72 6.12 8.37
N ASN A 402 27.99 6.28 8.73
CA ASN A 402 29.09 6.45 7.79
C ASN A 402 30.17 5.42 8.08
N HIS A 403 30.65 4.75 7.04
CA HIS A 403 31.82 3.89 7.17
C HIS A 403 33.07 4.71 7.53
N LEU A 404 33.94 4.13 8.36
CA LEU A 404 35.24 4.72 8.73
C LEU A 404 36.34 4.42 7.73
#